data_AF-A0A7K4KL76-F1
#
_entry.id   AF-A0A7K4KL76-F1
#
_cell.length_a   1.000
_cell.length_b   1.000
_cell.length_c   1.000
_cell.angle_alpha   90.00
_cell.angle_beta   90.00
_cell.angle_gamma   90.00
#
_symmetry.space_group_name_H-M   'P 1'
#
loop_
_entity.id
_entity.type
_entity.pdbx_description
1 polymer ?
#
loop_
_entity_poly.entity_id
_entity_poly.type
_entity_poly.pdbx_seq_one_letter_code
_entity_poly.pdbx_strand_id
1 'polypeptide(L)' 'SDGGKLLVVPMDGSHWLSMKQVVEKLTERGHEVVVIIPEVSWQLGKTPTYTVKTYSVSYTLEHLDNIF' A
#
# COMPACT_ATOMS: atom_id res chain seq x y z
N SER A 1 -13.39 20.84 -8.20
CA SER A 1 -13.77 19.42 -8.36
C SER A 1 -13.26 18.72 -7.13
N ASP A 2 -14.14 18.13 -6.32
CA ASP A 2 -13.71 17.29 -5.20
C ASP A 2 -13.06 16.01 -5.74
N GLY A 3 -11.91 15.63 -5.17
CA GLY A 3 -11.20 14.42 -5.60
C GLY A 3 -12.03 13.16 -5.31
N GLY A 4 -11.94 12.18 -6.20
CA GLY A 4 -12.58 10.87 -6.01
C GLY A 4 -11.96 10.09 -4.84
N LYS A 5 -12.69 9.07 -4.36
CA LYS A 5 -12.23 8.15 -3.31
C LYS A 5 -11.62 6.90 -3.93
N LEU A 6 -10.42 6.51 -3.49
CA LEU A 6 -9.69 5.36 -4.03
C LEU A 6 -9.31 4.38 -2.93
N LEU A 7 -9.47 3.10 -3.27
CA LEU A 7 -8.93 1.98 -2.52
C LEU A 7 -7.82 1.34 -3.33
N VAL A 8 -6.64 1.16 -2.72
CA VAL A 8 -5.48 0.53 -3.34
C VAL A 8 -5.05 -0.67 -2.51
N VAL A 9 -4.79 -1.81 -3.17
CA VAL A 9 -4.39 -3.06 -2.51
C VAL A 9 -3.11 -3.56 -3.18
N PRO A 10 -1.92 -3.11 -2.73
CA PRO A 10 -0.66 -3.59 -3.26
C PRO A 10 -0.28 -4.95 -2.70
N MET A 11 0.64 -5.63 -3.40
CA MET A 11 1.23 -6.90 -2.99
C MET A 11 2.76 -6.78 -2.97
N ASP A 12 3.43 -7.42 -2.02
CA ASP A 12 4.90 -7.55 -2.04
C ASP A 12 5.35 -8.29 -3.32
N GLY A 13 6.52 -7.94 -3.85
CA GLY A 13 7.02 -8.46 -5.14
C GLY A 13 6.36 -7.89 -6.39
N SER A 14 5.31 -7.06 -6.25
CA SER A 14 4.66 -6.36 -7.38
C SER A 14 5.39 -5.07 -7.79
N HIS A 15 4.90 -4.39 -8.83
CA HIS A 15 5.35 -3.05 -9.24
C HIS A 15 4.96 -1.90 -8.28
N TRP A 16 4.67 -2.22 -7.01
CA TRP A 16 4.19 -1.26 -6.03
C TRP A 16 5.09 -0.03 -5.87
N LEU A 17 6.41 -0.21 -5.91
CA LEU A 17 7.33 0.92 -5.68
C LEU A 17 7.13 2.06 -6.70
N SER A 18 6.86 1.71 -7.96
CA SER A 18 6.50 2.68 -9.00
C SER A 18 5.09 3.23 -8.81
N MET A 19 4.13 2.38 -8.43
CA MET A 19 2.75 2.82 -8.17
C MET A 19 2.60 3.73 -6.95
N LYS A 20 3.48 3.61 -5.96
CA LYS A 20 3.48 4.46 -4.77
C LYS A 20 3.53 5.95 -5.14
N GLN A 21 4.37 6.33 -6.09
CA GLN A 21 4.48 7.72 -6.56
C GLN A 21 3.18 8.23 -7.18
N VAL A 22 2.46 7.36 -7.91
CA VAL A 22 1.16 7.69 -8.50
C VAL A 22 0.13 7.92 -7.39
N VAL A 23 0.10 7.05 -6.38
CA VAL A 23 -0.82 7.16 -5.23
C VAL A 23 -0.57 8.45 -4.43
N GLU A 24 0.70 8.79 -4.21
CA GLU A 24 1.09 10.05 -3.56
C GLU A 24 0.58 11.26 -4.37
N LYS A 25 0.79 11.27 -5.69
CA LYS A 25 0.30 12.36 -6.56
C LYS A 25 -1.22 12.46 -6.64
N LEU A 26 -1.95 11.35 -6.56
CA LEU A 26 -3.40 11.40 -6.48
C LEU A 26 -3.85 12.04 -5.17
N THR A 27 -3.20 11.69 -4.06
CA THR A 27 -3.52 12.29 -2.76
C THR A 27 -3.23 13.79 -2.73
N GLU A 28 -2.08 14.22 -3.27
CA GLU A 28 -1.75 15.65 -3.44
C GLU A 28 -2.78 16.41 -4.29
N ARG A 29 -3.43 15.74 -5.24
CA ARG A 29 -4.49 16.31 -6.09
C ARG A 29 -5.87 16.35 -5.41
N GLY A 30 -5.95 16.00 -4.12
CA GLY A 30 -7.17 16.07 -3.32
C GLY A 30 -8.02 14.79 -3.34
N HIS A 31 -7.49 13.68 -3.85
CA HIS A 31 -8.17 12.38 -3.74
C HIS A 31 -8.04 11.81 -2.32
N GLU A 32 -9.13 11.26 -1.80
CA GLU A 32 -9.09 10.47 -0.56
C GLU A 32 -8.60 9.07 -0.89
N VAL A 33 -7.40 8.70 -0.42
CA VAL A 33 -6.83 7.38 -0.71
C VAL A 33 -6.65 6.55 0.56
N VAL A 34 -7.12 5.31 0.48
CA VAL A 34 -6.88 4.26 1.47
C VAL A 34 -6.07 3.15 0.82
N VAL A 35 -4.96 2.79 1.43
CA VAL A 35 -4.10 1.67 1.01
C VAL A 35 -4.25 0.55 2.03
N ILE A 36 -4.59 -0.66 1.58
CA ILE A 36 -4.72 -1.85 2.42
C ILE A 36 -3.52 -2.77 2.16
N ILE A 37 -2.76 -3.07 3.21
CA ILE A 37 -1.52 -3.85 3.15
C ILE A 37 -1.59 -5.03 4.13
N PRO A 38 -0.88 -6.14 3.90
CA PRO A 38 -0.75 -7.18 4.91
C PRO A 38 0.04 -6.65 6.12
N GLU A 39 -0.27 -7.13 7.33
CA GLU A 39 0.47 -6.75 8.55
C GLU A 39 1.95 -7.17 8.50
N VAL A 40 2.24 -8.20 7.69
CA VAL A 40 3.58 -8.71 7.37
C VAL A 40 3.90 -8.34 5.92
N SER A 41 4.88 -7.46 5.70
CA SER A 41 5.34 -7.02 4.37
C SER A 41 6.79 -6.55 4.36
N TRP A 42 7.45 -6.54 3.20
CA TRP A 42 8.82 -6.05 3.05
C TRP A 42 8.90 -4.54 2.83
N GLN A 43 8.06 -4.05 1.91
CA GLN A 43 8.21 -2.69 1.36
C GLN A 43 6.94 -1.86 1.47
N LEU A 44 5.87 -2.43 2.01
CA LEU A 44 4.59 -1.77 2.21
C LEU A 44 4.58 -1.05 3.57
N GLY A 45 5.40 0.00 3.69
CA GLY A 45 5.51 0.79 4.92
C GLY A 45 4.38 1.79 5.13
N LYS A 46 4.25 2.30 6.36
CA LYS A 46 3.36 3.43 6.69
C LYS A 46 3.89 4.74 6.10
N THR A 47 2.99 5.63 5.71
CA THR A 47 3.31 6.98 5.22
C THR A 47 2.30 8.00 5.74
N PRO A 48 2.68 9.26 6.00
CA PRO A 48 1.73 10.31 6.34
C PRO A 48 0.87 10.77 5.15
N THR A 49 1.24 10.42 3.91
CA THR A 49 0.60 10.96 2.70
C THR A 49 -0.83 10.48 2.49
N TYR A 50 -1.16 9.24 2.87
CA TYR A 50 -2.47 8.63 2.67
C TYR A 50 -2.79 7.68 3.81
N THR A 51 -4.06 7.26 3.93
CA THR A 51 -4.47 6.34 5.00
C THR A 51 -3.97 4.93 4.67
N VAL A 52 -3.30 4.30 5.63
CA VAL A 52 -2.89 2.89 5.52
C VAL A 52 -3.67 2.06 6.53
N LYS A 53 -4.27 0.97 6.07
CA LYS A 53 -4.87 -0.06 6.92
C LYS A 53 -4.16 -1.38 6.71
N THR A 54 -4.03 -2.15 7.78
CA THR A 54 -3.44 -3.49 7.74
C THR A 54 -4.53 -4.55 7.83
N TYR A 55 -4.31 -5.71 7.21
CA TYR A 55 -5.10 -6.92 7.43
C TYR A 55 -4.20 -8.06 7.90
N SER A 56 -4.76 -8.95 8.71
CA SER A 56 -4.00 -10.07 9.27
C SER A 56 -3.74 -11.16 8.26
N VAL A 57 -2.58 -11.78 8.37
CA VAL A 57 -2.13 -12.86 7.47
C VAL A 57 -1.56 -14.02 8.28
N SER A 58 -1.64 -15.23 7.73
CA SER A 58 -1.18 -16.44 8.41
C SER A 58 0.32 -16.74 8.22
N TYR A 59 1.02 -15.94 7.42
CA TYR A 59 2.43 -16.14 7.08
C TYR A 59 3.36 -15.18 7.86
N THR A 60 4.63 -15.56 7.97
CA THR A 60 5.69 -14.76 8.63
C THR A 60 6.55 -14.04 7.59
N LEU A 61 7.39 -13.09 8.04
CA LEU A 61 8.42 -12.49 7.16
C LEU A 61 9.37 -13.56 6.61
N GLU A 62 9.79 -14.52 7.45
CA GLU A 62 10.62 -15.65 7.02
C GLU A 62 9.94 -16.48 5.92
N HIS A 63 8.63 -16.68 5.99
CA HIS A 63 7.91 -17.35 4.91
C HIS A 63 8.02 -16.57 3.59
N LEU A 64 7.89 -15.23 3.64
CA LEU A 64 8.09 -14.38 2.45
C LEU A 64 9.52 -14.50 1.91
N ASP A 65 10.54 -14.45 2.78
CA ASP A 65 11.97 -14.56 2.43
C ASP A 65 12.32 -15.88 1.73
N ASN A 66 11.50 -16.92 1.90
CA ASN A 66 11.71 -18.22 1.29
C ASN A 66 10.98 -18.41 -0.06
N ILE A 67 9.96 -17.59 -0.37
CA ILE A 67 9.08 -17.80 -1.54
C ILE A 67 9.31 -16.81 -2.69
N PHE A 68 10.05 -15.72 -2.47
CA PHE A 68 10.54 -14.82 -3.54
C PHE A 68 12.05 -14.61 -3.42
#